data_AF-A0A6L3ZMZ7-F1
#
_entry.id   AF-A0A6L3ZMZ7-F1
#
_cell.length_a   1.000
_cell.length_b   1.000
_cell.length_c   1.000
_cell.angle_alpha   90.00
_cell.angle_beta   90.00
_cell.angle_gamma   90.00
#
_symmetry.space_group_name_H-M   'P 1'
#
loop_
_entity.id
_entity.type
_entity.pdbx_description
1 polymer ?
#
loop_
_entity_poly.entity_id
_entity_poly.type
_entity_poly.pdbx_seq_one_letter_code
_entity_poly.pdbx_strand_id
1 'polypeptide(L)'
;MDNELKKEIEQSLKKSKPHTKIDEIKRWIPSIIILPITIYWIMNWGEYGLIDNVDLVIHEAGHLFFRFFGKYIYTLGGTLMQIILPSIIFFYFFRNEYRTGMQFSLLWLGQNFINISVYASDAQAQRLPLLGGNKVYHDWHYLLGEIGLLQYDAEVGYLFFGIAILIFIVVIIMPLITQN
;
A
#
# COMPACT_ATOMS: atom_id res chain seq x y z
N MET A 1 -6.10 50.80 -6.82
CA MET A 1 -6.44 49.41 -7.17
C MET A 1 -7.02 49.43 -8.57
N ASP A 2 -6.32 48.82 -9.52
CA ASP A 2 -6.62 48.89 -10.95
C ASP A 2 -7.99 48.28 -11.29
N ASN A 3 -8.71 48.87 -12.24
CA ASN A 3 -10.03 48.41 -12.66
C ASN A 3 -9.97 47.03 -13.33
N GLU A 4 -8.82 46.69 -13.92
CA GLU A 4 -8.57 45.39 -14.54
C GLU A 4 -8.44 44.28 -13.48
N LEU A 5 -7.69 44.54 -12.39
CA LEU A 5 -7.56 43.62 -11.26
C LEU A 5 -8.91 43.33 -10.58
N LYS A 6 -9.79 44.34 -10.45
CA LYS A 6 -11.14 44.13 -9.91
C LYS A 6 -11.97 43.19 -10.78
N LYS A 7 -11.86 43.34 -12.10
CA LYS A 7 -12.61 42.52 -13.07
C LYS A 7 -12.12 41.07 -13.08
N GLU A 8 -10.81 40.85 -12.94
CA GLU A 8 -10.24 39.51 -12.75
C GLU A 8 -10.69 38.86 -11.44
N ILE A 9 -10.70 39.61 -10.32
CA ILE A 9 -11.19 39.12 -9.03
C ILE A 9 -12.68 38.78 -9.10
N GLU A 10 -13.51 39.61 -9.72
CA GLU A 10 -14.93 39.30 -9.90
C GLU A 10 -15.16 38.08 -10.79
N GLN A 11 -14.35 37.91 -11.85
CA GLN A 11 -14.39 36.71 -12.69
C GLN A 11 -13.93 35.45 -11.94
N SER A 12 -12.90 35.55 -11.09
CA SER A 12 -12.41 34.42 -10.31
C SER A 12 -13.40 34.02 -9.21
N LEU A 13 -14.02 34.98 -8.52
CA LEU A 13 -15.06 34.75 -7.53
C LEU A 13 -16.34 34.17 -8.14
N LYS A 14 -16.73 34.60 -9.35
CA LYS A 14 -17.85 33.99 -10.09
C LYS A 14 -17.56 32.56 -10.55
N LYS A 15 -16.30 32.23 -10.84
CA LYS A 15 -15.87 30.89 -11.22
C LYS A 15 -15.67 29.97 -10.01
N SER A 16 -15.34 30.52 -8.84
CA SER A 16 -15.19 29.73 -7.61
C SER A 16 -16.55 29.25 -7.13
N LYS A 17 -16.77 27.93 -7.11
CA LYS A 17 -17.92 27.35 -6.42
C LYS A 17 -17.77 27.58 -4.92
N PRO A 18 -18.79 28.06 -4.20
CA PRO A 18 -18.71 28.18 -2.75
C PRO A 18 -18.54 26.81 -2.13
N HIS A 19 -17.54 26.65 -1.27
CA HIS A 19 -17.32 25.43 -0.51
C HIS A 19 -18.52 25.21 0.43
N THR A 20 -19.22 24.09 0.28
CA THR A 20 -20.45 23.81 1.03
C THR A 20 -20.24 22.73 2.10
N LYS A 21 -21.16 22.64 3.06
CA LYS A 21 -21.20 21.51 4.02
C LYS A 21 -21.33 20.14 3.33
N ILE A 22 -21.86 20.11 2.10
CA ILE A 22 -21.98 18.88 1.31
C ILE A 22 -20.60 18.44 0.80
N ASP A 23 -19.71 19.38 0.49
CA ASP A 23 -18.35 19.09 0.03
C ASP A 23 -17.49 18.53 1.20
N GLU A 24 -17.70 19.05 2.41
CA GLU A 24 -17.14 18.47 3.66
C GLU A 24 -17.58 17.02 3.89
N ILE A 25 -18.80 16.64 3.52
CA ILE A 25 -19.26 15.25 3.67
C ILE A 25 -18.67 14.38 2.56
N LYS A 26 -18.67 14.88 1.32
CA LYS A 26 -18.21 14.12 0.15
C LYS A 26 -16.76 13.68 0.25
N ARG A 27 -15.88 14.47 0.85
CA ARG A 27 -14.46 14.10 1.02
C ARG A 27 -14.24 12.84 1.88
N TRP A 28 -15.21 12.47 2.73
CA TRP A 28 -15.14 11.27 3.56
C TRP A 28 -15.68 10.02 2.87
N ILE A 29 -16.35 10.13 1.72
CA ILE A 29 -16.95 8.99 1.01
C ILE A 29 -15.92 7.87 0.77
N PRO A 30 -14.70 8.14 0.25
CA PRO A 30 -13.71 7.08 0.09
C PRO A 30 -13.34 6.41 1.41
N SER A 31 -13.10 7.17 2.48
CA SER A 31 -12.78 6.60 3.80
C SER A 31 -13.89 5.70 4.34
N ILE A 32 -15.17 6.09 4.17
CA ILE A 32 -16.33 5.30 4.60
C ILE A 32 -16.41 3.96 3.85
N ILE A 33 -16.08 3.96 2.55
CA ILE A 33 -16.05 2.74 1.72
C ILE A 33 -14.85 1.87 2.09
N ILE A 34 -13.69 2.48 2.32
CA ILE A 34 -12.43 1.78 2.59
C ILE A 34 -12.43 1.12 3.97
N LEU A 35 -13.03 1.75 4.98
CA LEU A 35 -13.05 1.24 6.35
C LEU A 35 -13.49 -0.24 6.45
N PRO A 36 -14.67 -0.67 5.96
CA PRO A 36 -15.07 -2.06 6.05
C PRO A 36 -14.12 -3.01 5.28
N ILE A 37 -13.50 -2.56 4.19
CA ILE A 37 -12.51 -3.35 3.44
C ILE A 37 -11.27 -3.60 4.31
N THR A 38 -10.73 -2.55 4.94
CA THR A 38 -9.58 -2.69 5.84
C THR A 38 -9.89 -3.60 7.03
N ILE A 39 -11.06 -3.45 7.64
CA ILE A 39 -11.51 -4.31 8.75
C ILE A 39 -11.60 -5.77 8.27
N TYR A 40 -12.19 -6.01 7.10
CA TYR A 40 -12.28 -7.35 6.53
C TYR A 40 -10.90 -7.98 6.36
N TRP A 41 -9.93 -7.29 5.75
CA TRP A 41 -8.57 -7.84 5.58
C TRP A 41 -7.84 -8.06 6.89
N ILE A 42 -8.02 -7.18 7.89
CA ILE A 42 -7.46 -7.36 9.24
C ILE A 42 -8.03 -8.61 9.91
N MET A 43 -9.35 -8.80 9.84
CA MET A 43 -10.03 -9.92 10.49
C MET A 43 -9.79 -11.26 9.79
N ASN A 44 -9.47 -11.24 8.50
CA ASN A 44 -9.19 -12.42 7.69
C ASN A 44 -7.68 -12.50 7.37
N TRP A 45 -6.83 -12.13 8.33
CA TRP A 45 -5.38 -12.25 8.19
C TRP A 45 -4.99 -13.71 7.93
N GLY A 46 -4.27 -13.96 6.83
CA GLY A 46 -3.91 -15.31 6.38
C GLY A 46 -4.83 -15.90 5.30
N GLU A 47 -5.99 -15.30 5.05
CA GLU A 47 -6.88 -15.72 3.97
C GLU A 47 -6.42 -15.14 2.63
N TYR A 48 -6.35 -15.99 1.59
CA TYR A 48 -5.89 -15.60 0.26
C TYR A 48 -7.07 -15.17 -0.62
N GLY A 49 -7.00 -13.96 -1.17
CA GLY A 49 -8.04 -13.34 -1.99
C GLY A 49 -7.63 -13.09 -3.44
N LEU A 50 -8.51 -12.41 -4.18
CA LEU A 50 -8.26 -12.07 -5.58
C LEU A 50 -7.09 -11.08 -5.74
N ILE A 51 -6.99 -10.10 -4.85
CA ILE A 51 -5.94 -9.06 -4.90
C ILE A 51 -4.54 -9.66 -4.68
N ASP A 52 -4.43 -10.71 -3.87
CA ASP A 52 -3.15 -11.39 -3.61
C ASP A 52 -2.57 -12.02 -4.89
N ASN A 53 -3.39 -12.37 -5.89
CA ASN A 53 -2.87 -12.80 -7.20
C ASN A 53 -2.18 -11.67 -7.95
N VAL A 54 -2.69 -10.45 -7.82
CA VAL A 54 -2.07 -9.27 -8.44
C VAL A 54 -0.75 -8.98 -7.74
N ASP A 55 -0.74 -9.03 -6.41
CA ASP A 55 0.46 -8.81 -5.61
C ASP A 55 1.52 -9.88 -5.87
N LEU A 56 1.11 -11.14 -6.05
CA LEU A 56 1.99 -12.24 -6.43
C LEU A 56 2.66 -11.96 -7.79
N VAL A 57 1.92 -11.53 -8.80
CA VAL A 57 2.51 -11.18 -10.12
C VAL A 57 3.55 -10.06 -9.97
N ILE A 58 3.27 -9.08 -9.13
CA ILE A 58 4.19 -7.97 -8.85
C ILE A 58 5.42 -8.46 -8.09
N HIS A 59 5.24 -9.38 -7.14
CA HIS A 59 6.32 -10.04 -6.41
C HIS A 59 7.28 -10.76 -7.37
N GLU A 60 6.75 -11.59 -8.26
CA GLU A 60 7.58 -12.30 -9.24
C GLU A 60 8.29 -11.37 -10.21
N ALA A 61 7.61 -10.30 -10.63
CA ALA A 61 8.22 -9.25 -11.43
C ALA A 61 9.39 -8.60 -10.67
N GLY A 62 9.25 -8.39 -9.36
CA GLY A 62 10.30 -7.87 -8.49
C GLY A 62 11.59 -8.68 -8.58
N HIS A 63 11.53 -10.00 -8.44
CA HIS A 63 12.70 -10.87 -8.63
C HIS A 63 13.38 -10.62 -9.99
N LEU A 64 12.60 -10.53 -11.07
CA LEU A 64 13.14 -10.25 -12.40
C LEU A 64 13.85 -8.90 -12.48
N PHE A 65 13.26 -7.84 -11.91
CA PHE A 65 13.86 -6.50 -11.88
C PHE A 65 15.15 -6.46 -11.06
N PHE A 66 15.23 -7.21 -9.96
CA PHE A 66 16.36 -7.20 -9.04
C PHE A 66 17.42 -8.30 -9.30
N ARG A 67 17.30 -9.06 -10.39
CA ARG A 67 18.20 -10.19 -10.73
C ARG A 67 19.69 -9.86 -10.81
N PHE A 68 20.04 -8.60 -11.03
CA PHE A 68 21.42 -8.18 -11.25
C PHE A 68 22.15 -7.78 -9.96
N PHE A 69 21.48 -7.76 -8.81
CA PHE A 69 22.00 -7.23 -7.55
C PHE A 69 22.46 -8.32 -6.56
N GLY A 70 22.76 -9.52 -7.06
CA GLY A 70 23.14 -10.66 -6.24
C GLY A 70 21.95 -11.36 -5.56
N LYS A 71 22.20 -12.53 -4.98
CA LYS A 71 21.13 -13.43 -4.51
C LYS A 71 20.23 -12.78 -3.45
N TYR A 72 20.82 -12.14 -2.43
CA TYR A 72 20.05 -11.52 -1.36
C TYR A 72 19.07 -10.45 -1.85
N ILE A 73 19.54 -9.51 -2.68
CA ILE A 73 18.67 -8.45 -3.22
C ILE A 73 17.69 -9.00 -4.25
N TYR A 74 18.10 -9.99 -5.05
CA TYR A 74 17.19 -10.71 -5.94
C TYR A 74 16.01 -11.33 -5.16
N THR A 75 16.29 -12.06 -4.07
CA THR A 75 15.27 -12.67 -3.22
C THR A 75 14.40 -11.61 -2.54
N LEU A 76 15.01 -10.54 -2.03
CA LEU A 76 14.28 -9.43 -1.43
C LEU A 76 13.43 -8.66 -2.46
N GLY A 77 13.79 -8.75 -3.74
CA GLY A 77 13.22 -8.01 -4.86
C GLY A 77 11.71 -8.14 -5.01
N GLY A 78 11.15 -9.31 -4.71
CA GLY A 78 9.70 -9.51 -4.79
C GLY A 78 8.94 -8.67 -3.78
N THR A 79 9.32 -8.74 -2.51
CA THR A 79 8.77 -7.87 -1.45
C THR A 79 9.03 -6.39 -1.74
N LEU A 80 10.22 -6.03 -2.27
CA LEU A 80 10.51 -4.65 -2.63
C LEU A 80 9.55 -4.12 -3.69
N MET A 81 9.24 -4.90 -4.72
CA MET A 81 8.36 -4.42 -5.79
C MET A 81 6.91 -4.27 -5.33
N GLN A 82 6.44 -5.18 -4.45
CA GLN A 82 5.15 -5.05 -3.75
C GLN A 82 5.02 -3.72 -2.99
N ILE A 83 6.12 -3.19 -2.45
CA ILE A 83 6.15 -1.90 -1.74
C ILE A 83 6.34 -0.73 -2.72
N ILE A 84 7.29 -0.83 -3.64
CA ILE A 84 7.72 0.25 -4.53
C ILE A 84 6.58 0.67 -5.47
N LEU A 85 5.90 -0.28 -6.11
CA LEU A 85 4.89 0.04 -7.12
C LEU A 85 3.73 0.87 -6.57
N PRO A 86 2.99 0.43 -5.53
CA PRO A 86 1.92 1.25 -4.96
C PRO A 86 2.45 2.56 -4.35
N SER A 87 3.69 2.60 -3.84
CA SER A 87 4.31 3.83 -3.34
C SER A 87 4.57 4.86 -4.44
N ILE A 88 5.02 4.44 -5.63
CA ILE A 88 5.20 5.33 -6.78
C ILE A 88 3.84 5.90 -7.24
N ILE A 89 2.80 5.07 -7.28
CA ILE A 89 1.46 5.51 -7.67
C ILE A 89 0.89 6.47 -6.62
N PHE A 90 1.11 6.20 -5.33
CA PHE A 90 0.77 7.14 -4.25
C PHE A 90 1.48 8.48 -4.46
N PHE A 91 2.81 8.46 -4.70
CA PHE A 91 3.57 9.69 -4.90
C PHE A 91 3.06 10.48 -6.10
N TYR A 92 2.71 9.80 -7.20
CA TYR A 92 2.08 10.45 -8.35
C TYR A 92 0.79 11.17 -7.95
N PHE A 93 -0.14 10.50 -7.26
CA PHE A 93 -1.40 11.15 -6.85
C PHE A 93 -1.21 12.22 -5.79
N PHE A 94 -0.23 12.06 -4.90
CA PHE A 94 0.16 13.09 -3.93
C PHE A 94 0.64 14.37 -4.63
N ARG A 95 1.50 14.24 -5.65
CA ARG A 95 2.00 15.38 -6.43
C ARG A 95 0.93 16.08 -7.25
N ASN A 96 -0.16 15.38 -7.58
CA ASN A 96 -1.31 15.92 -8.31
C ASN A 96 -2.48 16.30 -7.39
N GLU A 97 -2.27 16.30 -6.06
CA GLU A 97 -3.26 16.63 -5.04
C GLU A 97 -4.58 15.85 -5.17
N TYR A 98 -4.52 14.62 -5.70
CA TYR A 98 -5.69 13.78 -5.92
C TYR A 98 -5.89 12.81 -4.75
N ARG A 99 -6.59 13.29 -3.70
CA ARG A 99 -6.82 12.56 -2.44
C ARG A 99 -7.33 11.12 -2.66
N THR A 100 -8.35 10.95 -3.49
CA THR A 100 -8.94 9.62 -3.71
C THR A 100 -7.90 8.64 -4.25
N GLY A 101 -7.09 9.07 -5.23
CA GLY A 101 -5.99 8.25 -5.75
C GLY A 101 -4.95 7.92 -4.67
N MET A 102 -4.59 8.89 -3.82
CA MET A 102 -3.70 8.65 -2.69
C MET A 102 -4.26 7.56 -1.73
N GLN A 103 -5.55 7.63 -1.40
CA GLN A 103 -6.20 6.65 -0.53
C GLN A 103 -6.21 5.24 -1.14
N PHE A 104 -6.51 5.12 -2.44
CA PHE A 104 -6.48 3.82 -3.12
C PHE A 104 -5.07 3.24 -3.18
N SER A 105 -4.05 4.04 -3.50
CA SER A 105 -2.66 3.56 -3.56
C SER A 105 -2.15 3.12 -2.19
N LEU A 106 -2.47 3.86 -1.12
CA LEU A 106 -2.10 3.47 0.24
C LEU A 106 -2.93 2.30 0.76
N LEU A 107 -4.21 2.18 0.38
CA LEU A 107 -4.99 0.99 0.69
C LEU A 107 -4.33 -0.25 0.11
N TRP A 108 -3.91 -0.18 -1.16
CA TRP A 108 -3.22 -1.28 -1.83
C TRP A 108 -1.84 -1.56 -1.21
N LEU A 109 -1.08 -0.52 -0.86
CA LEU A 109 0.17 -0.67 -0.12
C LEU A 109 -0.06 -1.39 1.22
N GLY A 110 -1.06 -0.96 2.00
CA GLY A 110 -1.41 -1.59 3.27
C GLY A 110 -1.81 -3.05 3.12
N GLN A 111 -2.56 -3.40 2.08
CA GLN A 111 -2.86 -4.80 1.80
C GLN A 111 -1.58 -5.57 1.39
N ASN A 112 -0.65 -4.99 0.64
CA ASN A 112 0.63 -5.64 0.35
C ASN A 112 1.39 -5.94 1.64
N PHE A 113 1.36 -5.03 2.62
CA PHE A 113 1.93 -5.27 3.95
C PHE A 113 1.22 -6.41 4.71
N ILE A 114 -0.10 -6.57 4.55
CA ILE A 114 -0.83 -7.75 5.05
C ILE A 114 -0.32 -9.03 4.36
N ASN A 115 -0.23 -9.03 3.03
CA ASN A 115 0.26 -10.18 2.27
C ASN A 115 1.70 -10.58 2.67
N ILE A 116 2.61 -9.59 2.73
CA ILE A 116 4.00 -9.76 3.17
C ILE A 116 4.06 -10.25 4.62
N SER A 117 3.17 -9.79 5.51
CA SER A 117 3.16 -10.25 6.90
C SER A 117 2.91 -11.74 7.03
N VAL A 118 1.94 -12.27 6.26
CA VAL A 118 1.62 -13.71 6.23
C VAL A 118 2.80 -14.48 5.66
N TYR A 119 3.37 -14.00 4.56
CA TYR A 119 4.50 -14.65 3.90
C TYR A 119 5.75 -14.68 4.79
N ALA A 120 6.08 -13.59 5.47
CA ALA A 120 7.20 -13.52 6.41
C ALA A 120 6.99 -14.42 7.62
N SER A 121 5.78 -14.45 8.20
CA SER A 121 5.42 -15.33 9.32
C SER A 121 5.47 -16.83 9.00
N ASP A 122 5.46 -17.22 7.73
CA ASP A 122 5.57 -18.63 7.30
C ASP A 122 7.01 -19.08 7.07
N ALA A 123 8.02 -18.22 7.27
CA ALA A 123 9.40 -18.51 6.85
C ALA A 123 9.99 -19.80 7.44
N GLN A 124 9.69 -20.15 8.70
CA GLN A 124 10.13 -21.42 9.28
C GLN A 124 9.26 -22.59 8.83
N ALA A 125 7.95 -22.38 8.74
CA ALA A 125 6.97 -23.44 8.52
C ALA A 125 6.86 -23.85 7.05
N GLN A 126 7.08 -22.92 6.13
CA GLN A 126 7.02 -23.06 4.67
C GLN A 126 5.78 -23.82 4.19
N ARG A 127 4.61 -23.47 4.76
CA ARG A 127 3.33 -24.12 4.46
C ARG A 127 2.61 -23.47 3.29
N LEU A 128 2.93 -22.22 2.97
CA LEU A 128 2.29 -21.49 1.89
C LEU A 128 2.66 -22.13 0.53
N PRO A 129 1.69 -22.32 -0.38
CA PRO A 129 1.98 -22.82 -1.72
C PRO A 129 2.71 -21.74 -2.52
N LEU A 130 3.95 -22.02 -2.91
CA LEU A 130 4.76 -21.09 -3.71
C LEU A 130 4.47 -21.23 -5.21
N LEU A 131 4.58 -20.12 -5.94
CA LEU A 131 4.54 -20.16 -7.39
C LEU A 131 5.79 -20.90 -7.92
N GLY A 132 5.57 -22.02 -8.61
CA GLY A 132 6.65 -22.94 -9.02
C GLY A 132 6.84 -24.14 -8.09
N GLY A 133 6.12 -24.20 -6.96
CA GLY A 133 6.07 -25.34 -6.04
C GLY A 133 7.44 -25.74 -5.48
N ASN A 134 7.69 -27.04 -5.32
CA ASN A 134 8.92 -27.56 -4.68
C ASN A 134 10.23 -27.29 -5.45
N LYS A 135 10.19 -26.59 -6.59
CA LYS A 135 11.37 -26.20 -7.36
C LYS A 135 11.94 -24.85 -6.93
N VAL A 136 11.15 -24.06 -6.21
CA VAL A 136 11.56 -22.76 -5.67
C VAL A 136 11.79 -22.87 -4.17
N TYR A 137 12.61 -21.97 -3.63
CA TYR A 137 12.82 -21.85 -2.19
C TYR A 137 11.94 -20.71 -1.67
N HIS A 138 11.67 -20.72 -0.36
CA HIS A 138 10.89 -19.69 0.29
C HIS A 138 11.75 -18.45 0.56
N ASP A 139 11.32 -17.28 0.10
CA ASP A 139 12.17 -16.08 0.12
C ASP A 139 12.48 -15.62 1.53
N TRP A 140 11.46 -15.46 2.37
CA TRP A 140 11.65 -15.06 3.76
C TRP A 140 12.43 -16.08 4.60
N HIS A 141 12.36 -17.37 4.27
CA HIS A 141 13.22 -18.39 4.89
C HIS A 141 14.69 -18.11 4.58
N TYR A 142 15.01 -17.86 3.30
CA TYR A 142 16.36 -17.51 2.89
C TYR A 142 16.81 -16.18 3.50
N LEU A 143 16.01 -15.11 3.37
CA LEU A 143 16.37 -13.77 3.82
C LEU A 143 16.67 -13.72 5.32
N LEU A 144 15.79 -14.29 6.16
CA LEU A 144 15.99 -14.32 7.60
C LEU A 144 17.10 -15.30 8.01
N GLY A 145 17.25 -16.40 7.28
CA GLY A 145 18.32 -17.37 7.48
C GLY A 145 19.71 -16.76 7.28
N GLU A 146 19.91 -16.00 6.21
CA GLU A 146 21.19 -15.36 5.88
C GLU A 146 21.66 -14.35 6.94
N ILE A 147 20.73 -13.73 7.66
CA ILE A 147 21.03 -12.76 8.73
C ILE A 147 20.88 -13.33 10.14
N GLY A 148 20.60 -14.64 10.29
CA GLY A 148 20.49 -15.31 11.58
C GLY A 148 19.24 -14.93 12.41
N LEU A 149 18.17 -14.48 11.76
CA LEU A 149 16.91 -14.06 12.38
C LEU A 149 15.73 -14.97 12.04
N LEU A 150 15.97 -16.16 11.48
CA LEU A 150 14.91 -17.07 11.04
C LEU A 150 13.92 -17.43 12.16
N GLN A 151 14.40 -17.56 13.40
CA GLN A 151 13.58 -17.84 14.58
C GLN A 151 12.61 -16.71 14.96
N TYR A 152 12.74 -15.52 14.36
CA TYR A 152 11.90 -14.34 14.61
C TYR A 152 10.92 -14.07 13.46
N ASP A 153 10.61 -15.07 12.65
CA ASP A 153 9.73 -14.93 11.48
C ASP A 153 8.33 -14.42 11.84
N ALA A 154 7.75 -14.91 12.93
CA ALA A 154 6.48 -14.44 13.46
C ALA A 154 6.53 -12.94 13.82
N GLU A 155 7.56 -12.49 14.53
CA GLU A 155 7.76 -11.08 14.91
C GLU A 155 7.96 -10.17 13.70
N VAL A 156 8.71 -10.64 12.69
CA VAL A 156 8.88 -9.92 11.43
C VAL A 156 7.54 -9.78 10.70
N GLY A 157 6.74 -10.84 10.66
CA GLY A 157 5.38 -10.78 10.13
C GLY A 157 4.51 -9.79 10.89
N TYR A 158 4.49 -9.84 12.23
CA TYR A 158 3.73 -8.89 13.05
C TYR A 158 4.20 -7.44 12.87
N LEU A 159 5.48 -7.20 12.61
CA LEU A 159 5.98 -5.88 12.26
C LEU A 159 5.34 -5.37 10.96
N PHE A 160 5.31 -6.18 9.90
CA PHE A 160 4.65 -5.82 8.65
C PHE A 160 3.15 -5.61 8.82
N PHE A 161 2.50 -6.47 9.61
CA PHE A 161 1.09 -6.31 9.95
C PHE A 161 0.84 -4.98 10.67
N GLY A 162 1.66 -4.63 11.66
CA GLY A 162 1.60 -3.35 12.36
C GLY A 162 1.76 -2.15 11.41
N ILE A 163 2.66 -2.24 10.43
CA ILE A 163 2.80 -1.22 9.38
C ILE A 163 1.53 -1.12 8.54
N ALA A 164 0.90 -2.23 8.16
CA ALA A 164 -0.37 -2.23 7.44
C ALA A 164 -1.46 -1.47 8.22
N ILE A 165 -1.57 -1.72 9.53
CA ILE A 165 -2.53 -1.02 10.40
C ILE A 165 -2.29 0.49 10.40
N LEU A 166 -1.02 0.92 10.53
CA LEU A 166 -0.67 2.34 10.49
C LEU A 166 -1.05 2.98 9.15
N ILE A 167 -0.78 2.28 8.04
CA ILE A 167 -1.17 2.74 6.71
C ILE A 167 -2.69 2.86 6.60
N PHE A 168 -3.46 1.86 7.05
CA PHE A 168 -4.92 1.91 7.01
C PHE A 168 -5.46 3.07 7.85
N ILE A 169 -4.91 3.33 9.04
CA ILE A 169 -5.29 4.50 9.84
C ILE A 169 -5.08 5.79 9.02
N VAL A 170 -3.90 5.96 8.42
CA VAL A 170 -3.57 7.11 7.57
C VAL A 170 -4.58 7.24 6.42
N VAL A 171 -4.92 6.14 5.74
CA VAL A 171 -5.92 6.12 4.66
C VAL A 171 -7.28 6.59 5.12
N ILE A 172 -7.76 6.15 6.29
CA ILE A 172 -9.07 6.53 6.83
C ILE A 172 -9.09 8.02 7.22
N ILE A 173 -8.03 8.52 7.86
CA ILE A 173 -7.96 9.91 8.32
C ILE A 173 -7.43 10.88 7.24
N MET A 174 -7.13 10.40 6.03
CA MET A 174 -6.63 11.20 4.90
C MET A 174 -7.41 12.50 4.68
N PRO A 175 -8.77 12.53 4.78
CA PRO A 175 -9.53 13.76 4.61
C PRO A 175 -9.25 14.83 5.67
N LEU A 176 -8.62 14.50 6.80
CA LEU A 176 -8.16 15.48 7.80
C LEU A 176 -6.82 16.13 7.41
N ILE A 177 -5.98 15.40 6.68
CA ILE A 177 -4.60 15.78 6.37
C ILE A 177 -4.53 16.55 5.04
N THR A 178 -5.45 16.25 4.13
CA THR A 178 -5.52 16.86 2.80
C THR A 178 -6.73 17.78 2.74
N GLN A 179 -6.57 19.02 2.26
CA GLN A 179 -7.62 20.07 2.36
C GLN A 179 -8.44 20.28 1.07
N ASN A 180 -8.14 19.54 -0.01
CA ASN A 180 -8.74 19.77 -1.34
C ASN A 180 -10.11 19.15 -1.58
#